data_AF-A0AAX0IE65-F1
#
_entry.id   AF-A0AAX0IE65-F1
#
_cell.length_a   1.000
_cell.length_b   1.000
_cell.length_c   1.000
_cell.angle_alpha   90.00
_cell.angle_beta   90.00
_cell.angle_gamma   90.00
#
_symmetry.space_group_name_H-M   'P 1'
#
loop_
_entity.id
_entity.type
_entity.pdbx_description
1 polymer ?
#
loop_
_entity_poly.entity_id
_entity_poly.type
_entity_poly.pdbx_seq_one_letter_code
_entity_poly.pdbx_strand_id
1 'polypeptide(L)'
;MSAGTQQHTSIAWHYTTGQKFALIQKNGVLRPAHIGVLASERPVIWFSTNPVFEPTAAKAFVVDGVRRMLTVREMYDLAGGVVRLGCRISRLKSGADLRKAAKMQPAIWNVLASVGKRLGASPAEWWGYVGALMLDDVTVEMMNDDLTWSSHDARVFV
;
A
#
# COMPACT_ATOMS: atom_id res chain seq x y z
N MET A 1 3.53 7.47 39.69
CA MET A 1 4.19 7.19 38.40
C MET A 1 3.64 5.87 37.87
N SER A 2 2.80 5.92 36.84
CA SER A 2 2.38 4.73 36.10
C SER A 2 2.40 5.12 34.63
N ALA A 3 3.39 4.62 33.90
CA ALA A 3 3.46 4.76 32.46
C ALA A 3 2.32 3.94 31.86
N GLY A 4 1.23 4.62 31.49
CA GLY A 4 0.17 4.01 30.70
C GLY A 4 0.76 3.53 29.37
N THR A 5 0.62 2.24 29.11
CA THR A 5 0.95 1.65 27.81
C THR A 5 0.10 2.32 26.75
N GLN A 6 0.68 3.27 26.00
CA GLN A 6 0.06 3.79 24.79
C GLN A 6 -0.06 2.63 23.80
N GLN A 7 -1.26 2.06 23.71
CA GLN A 7 -1.59 1.10 22.67
C GLN A 7 -1.33 1.78 21.32
N HIS A 8 -0.47 1.19 20.48
CA HIS A 8 -0.13 1.71 19.16
C HIS A 8 -1.38 1.74 18.26
N THR A 9 -2.11 2.85 18.25
CA THR A 9 -3.23 3.15 17.35
C THR A 9 -2.76 3.59 15.96
N SER A 10 -1.56 3.17 15.54
CA SER A 10 -0.98 3.61 14.27
C SER A 10 -1.56 2.83 13.08
N ILE A 11 -1.80 3.54 11.98
CA ILE A 11 -2.34 3.02 10.72
C ILE A 11 -1.21 3.03 9.68
N ALA A 12 -1.12 1.97 8.88
CA ALA A 12 -0.34 1.96 7.65
C ALA A 12 -1.28 1.88 6.45
N TRP A 13 -0.85 2.48 5.33
CA TRP A 13 -1.69 2.75 4.16
C TRP A 13 -1.26 1.92 2.96
N HIS A 14 -2.20 1.23 2.33
CA HIS A 14 -2.06 0.63 1.02
C HIS A 14 -2.59 1.59 -0.04
N TYR A 15 -1.77 1.95 -1.03
CA TYR A 15 -2.14 2.90 -2.07
C TYR A 15 -2.54 2.20 -3.37
N THR A 16 -3.70 2.57 -3.91
CA THR A 16 -4.27 2.03 -5.14
C THR A 16 -4.90 3.13 -6.00
N THR A 17 -5.32 2.79 -7.20
CA THR A 17 -6.03 3.70 -8.10
C THR A 17 -7.54 3.53 -7.94
N GLY A 18 -8.34 4.54 -8.26
CA GLY A 18 -9.80 4.45 -8.16
C GLY A 18 -10.38 3.32 -9.03
N GLN A 19 -9.84 3.10 -10.22
CA GLN A 19 -10.21 1.96 -11.08
C GLN A 19 -10.02 0.61 -10.37
N LYS A 20 -8.92 0.42 -9.65
CA LYS A 20 -8.66 -0.82 -8.89
C LYS A 20 -9.49 -0.87 -7.62
N PHE A 21 -9.73 0.27 -6.98
CA PHE A 21 -10.56 0.37 -5.80
C PHE A 21 -12.00 -0.11 -6.06
N ALA A 22 -12.61 0.28 -7.19
CA ALA A 22 -13.94 -0.21 -7.57
C ALA A 22 -14.01 -1.75 -7.66
N LEU A 23 -12.96 -2.39 -8.18
CA LEU A 23 -12.84 -3.86 -8.23
C LEU A 23 -12.63 -4.48 -6.86
N ILE A 24 -11.84 -3.82 -6.01
CA ILE A 24 -11.59 -4.25 -4.63
C ILE A 24 -12.90 -4.21 -3.84
N GLN A 25 -13.66 -3.11 -3.92
CA GLN A 25 -14.97 -2.96 -3.28
C GLN A 25 -15.95 -4.03 -3.75
N LYS A 26 -16.08 -4.24 -5.06
CA LYS A 26 -16.98 -5.26 -5.63
C LYS A 26 -16.74 -6.66 -5.06
N ASN A 27 -15.48 -6.99 -4.77
CA ASN A 27 -15.09 -8.30 -4.27
C ASN A 27 -14.98 -8.39 -2.74
N GLY A 28 -15.08 -7.25 -2.02
CA GLY A 28 -14.94 -7.19 -0.57
C GLY A 28 -13.55 -7.54 -0.02
N VAL A 29 -12.54 -7.69 -0.90
CA VAL A 29 -11.23 -8.24 -0.52
C VAL A 29 -10.09 -7.56 -1.25
N LEU A 30 -9.06 -7.18 -0.48
CA LEU A 30 -7.78 -6.72 -0.99
C LEU A 30 -6.86 -7.94 -1.19
N ARG A 31 -6.35 -8.11 -2.41
CA ARG A 31 -5.48 -9.24 -2.79
C ARG A 31 -4.08 -8.75 -3.13
N PRO A 32 -3.02 -9.53 -2.81
CA PRO A 32 -1.67 -9.18 -3.16
C PRO A 32 -1.43 -9.33 -4.66
N ALA A 33 -0.49 -8.55 -5.20
CA ALA A 33 0.01 -8.78 -6.55
C ALA A 33 0.96 -9.99 -6.57
N HIS A 34 0.87 -10.80 -7.62
CA HIS A 34 1.76 -11.95 -7.84
C HIS A 34 2.92 -11.64 -8.79
N ILE A 35 2.89 -10.48 -9.46
CA ILE A 35 3.90 -10.08 -10.45
C ILE A 35 5.26 -9.95 -9.75
N GLY A 36 6.27 -10.63 -10.28
CA GLY A 36 7.64 -10.58 -9.77
C GLY A 36 7.86 -11.34 -8.45
N VAL A 37 6.87 -12.08 -7.96
CA VAL A 37 7.00 -12.94 -6.77
C VAL A 37 7.54 -14.30 -7.18
N LEU A 38 8.63 -14.75 -6.54
CA LEU A 38 9.18 -16.08 -6.79
C LEU A 38 8.21 -17.17 -6.34
N ALA A 39 8.20 -18.33 -7.00
CA ALA A 39 7.30 -19.44 -6.64
C ALA A 39 7.50 -19.94 -5.20
N SER A 40 8.68 -19.75 -4.61
CA SER A 40 8.99 -20.09 -3.22
C SER A 40 8.55 -19.03 -2.20
N GLU A 41 8.20 -17.83 -2.66
CA GLU A 41 7.75 -16.71 -1.83
C GLU A 41 6.22 -16.68 -1.70
N ARG A 42 5.73 -15.99 -0.66
CA ARG A 42 4.31 -15.69 -0.48
C ARG A 42 4.04 -14.23 -0.83
N PRO A 43 3.06 -13.93 -1.71
CA PRO A 43 2.70 -12.57 -2.06
C PRO A 43 2.30 -11.71 -0.85
N VAL A 44 2.69 -10.44 -0.90
CA VAL A 44 2.49 -9.45 0.17
C VAL A 44 1.57 -8.33 -0.33
N ILE A 45 0.57 -7.98 0.47
CA ILE A 45 -0.11 -6.69 0.35
C ILE A 45 0.73 -5.68 1.11
N TRP A 46 1.30 -4.72 0.38
CA TRP A 46 2.19 -3.70 0.94
C TRP A 46 1.42 -2.52 1.50
N PHE A 47 1.87 -2.04 2.66
CA PHE A 47 1.39 -0.85 3.35
C PHE A 47 2.59 0.04 3.73
N SER A 48 2.35 1.32 3.95
CA SER A 48 3.36 2.26 4.42
C SER A 48 2.81 3.21 5.48
N THR A 49 3.59 3.51 6.51
CA THR A 49 3.25 4.56 7.50
C THR A 49 3.60 5.96 7.01
N ASN A 50 4.12 6.12 5.79
CA ASN A 50 4.36 7.42 5.20
C ASN A 50 3.06 8.25 5.18
N PRO A 51 3.03 9.45 5.78
CA PRO A 51 1.79 10.22 5.96
C PRO A 51 1.31 10.91 4.67
N VAL A 52 2.23 11.16 3.73
CA VAL A 52 1.96 11.90 2.49
C VAL A 52 1.57 10.93 1.37
N PHE A 53 2.53 10.15 0.89
CA PHE A 53 2.36 9.16 -0.16
C PHE A 53 3.63 8.29 -0.22
N GLU A 54 3.48 6.98 -0.35
CA GLU A 54 4.61 6.05 -0.48
C GLU A 54 5.15 6.05 -1.91
N PRO A 55 6.37 6.56 -2.18
CA PRO A 55 6.87 6.74 -3.55
C PRO A 55 6.93 5.45 -4.37
N THR A 56 7.18 4.31 -3.73
CA THR A 56 7.21 3.00 -4.41
C THR A 56 5.83 2.53 -4.86
N ALA A 57 4.75 3.14 -4.38
CA ALA A 57 3.39 2.78 -4.77
C ALA A 57 2.93 3.43 -6.08
N ALA A 58 3.70 4.40 -6.61
CA ALA A 58 3.44 5.02 -7.91
C ALA A 58 3.26 3.96 -9.00
N LYS A 59 2.38 4.22 -9.96
CA LYS A 59 2.09 3.26 -11.05
C LYS A 59 2.86 3.64 -12.30
N ALA A 60 3.34 2.62 -13.02
CA ALA A 60 3.92 2.83 -14.34
C ALA A 60 2.81 2.83 -15.40
N PHE A 61 2.86 3.77 -16.32
CA PHE A 61 2.01 3.83 -17.51
C PHE A 61 2.87 3.91 -18.76
N VAL A 62 2.29 3.49 -19.88
CA VAL A 62 2.87 3.76 -21.20
C VAL A 62 2.22 5.04 -21.71
N VAL A 63 3.04 6.08 -21.89
CA VAL A 63 2.64 7.37 -22.47
C VAL A 63 3.49 7.54 -23.73
N ASP A 64 2.84 7.70 -24.87
CA ASP A 64 3.51 7.85 -26.18
C ASP A 64 4.53 6.74 -26.49
N GLY A 65 4.19 5.49 -26.12
CA GLY A 65 5.06 4.32 -26.33
C GLY A 65 6.19 4.15 -25.31
N VAL A 66 6.38 5.09 -24.38
CA VAL A 66 7.42 5.03 -23.34
C VAL A 66 6.80 4.67 -21.99
N ARG A 67 7.33 3.61 -21.36
CA ARG A 67 6.95 3.24 -19.99
C ARG A 67 7.67 4.15 -19.00
N ARG A 68 6.91 4.91 -18.22
CA ARG A 68 7.45 5.72 -17.11
C ARG A 68 6.55 5.63 -15.88
N MET A 69 7.12 6.02 -14.73
CA MET A 69 6.34 6.19 -13.51
C MET A 69 5.49 7.44 -13.62
N LEU A 70 4.24 7.35 -13.19
CA LEU A 70 3.36 8.49 -13.05
C LEU A 70 3.65 9.26 -11.76
N THR A 71 3.51 10.58 -11.82
CA THR A 71 3.38 11.42 -10.63
C THR A 71 2.05 11.13 -9.92
N VAL A 72 1.92 11.58 -8.67
CA VAL A 72 0.65 11.45 -7.93
C VAL A 72 -0.50 12.17 -8.66
N ARG A 73 -0.25 13.37 -9.20
CA ARG A 73 -1.23 14.11 -10.00
C ARG A 73 -1.66 13.33 -11.24
N GLU A 74 -0.71 12.75 -11.97
CA GLU A 74 -1.05 11.96 -13.16
C GLU A 74 -1.82 10.68 -12.81
N MET A 75 -1.52 10.03 -11.68
CA MET A 75 -2.34 8.92 -11.21
C MET A 75 -3.76 9.38 -10.87
N TYR A 76 -3.91 10.54 -10.24
CA TYR A 76 -5.21 11.13 -9.94
C TYR A 76 -6.02 11.33 -11.23
N ASP A 77 -5.42 11.98 -12.22
CA ASP A 77 -6.08 12.32 -13.49
C ASP A 77 -6.37 11.11 -14.38
N LEU A 78 -5.40 10.19 -14.51
CA LEU A 78 -5.44 9.13 -15.52
C LEU A 78 -6.01 7.80 -15.01
N ALA A 79 -6.02 7.58 -13.69
CA ALA A 79 -6.39 6.30 -13.09
C ALA A 79 -7.68 6.33 -12.26
N GLY A 80 -8.50 7.37 -12.45
CA GLY A 80 -9.78 7.56 -11.76
C GLY A 80 -9.62 7.94 -10.29
N GLY A 81 -8.58 8.71 -9.96
CA GLY A 81 -8.25 9.10 -8.59
C GLY A 81 -7.23 8.18 -7.90
N VAL A 82 -6.75 8.63 -6.74
CA VAL A 82 -5.85 7.88 -5.86
C VAL A 82 -6.58 7.56 -4.57
N VAL A 83 -6.53 6.31 -4.14
CA VAL A 83 -7.19 5.81 -2.93
C VAL A 83 -6.16 5.17 -2.03
N ARG A 84 -6.29 5.36 -0.71
CA ARG A 84 -5.53 4.62 0.29
C ARG A 84 -6.43 3.84 1.26
N LEU A 85 -6.05 2.61 1.54
CA LEU A 85 -6.72 1.72 2.50
C LEU A 85 -5.84 1.58 3.75
N GLY A 86 -6.36 2.03 4.88
CA GLY A 86 -5.67 2.08 6.17
C GLY A 86 -5.92 0.83 6.98
N CYS A 87 -4.85 0.15 7.41
CA CYS A 87 -4.90 -1.00 8.30
C CYS A 87 -4.11 -0.73 9.57
N ARG A 88 -4.62 -1.18 10.72
CA ARG A 88 -3.92 -1.09 12.01
C ARG A 88 -2.61 -1.87 11.95
N ILE A 89 -1.50 -1.24 12.36
CA ILE A 89 -0.17 -1.87 12.31
C ILE A 89 -0.09 -3.16 13.13
N SER A 90 -0.93 -3.33 14.15
CA SER A 90 -1.01 -4.56 14.97
C SER A 90 -1.39 -5.81 14.17
N ARG A 91 -1.99 -5.64 12.98
CA ARG A 91 -2.36 -6.72 12.05
C ARG A 91 -1.29 -6.99 11.00
N LEU A 92 -0.27 -6.14 10.91
CA LEU A 92 0.74 -6.15 9.87
C LEU A 92 2.07 -6.65 10.43
N LYS A 93 3.00 -6.94 9.52
CA LYS A 93 4.39 -7.26 9.85
C LYS A 93 5.31 -6.30 9.12
N SER A 94 6.48 -6.04 9.69
CA SER A 94 7.51 -5.20 9.06
C SER A 94 8.88 -5.89 9.13
N GLY A 95 9.85 -5.36 8.38
CA GLY A 95 11.25 -5.79 8.44
C GLY A 95 11.45 -7.31 8.40
N ALA A 96 12.18 -7.84 9.38
CA ALA A 96 12.52 -9.26 9.44
C ALA A 96 11.30 -10.18 9.55
N ASP A 97 10.29 -9.80 10.34
CA ASP A 97 9.08 -10.60 10.55
C ASP A 97 8.25 -10.72 9.28
N LEU A 98 8.14 -9.62 8.52
CA LEU A 98 7.48 -9.62 7.23
C LEU A 98 8.21 -10.54 6.25
N ARG A 99 9.54 -10.41 6.14
CA ARG A 99 10.34 -11.26 5.24
C ARG A 99 10.19 -12.74 5.58
N LYS A 100 10.26 -13.10 6.86
CA LYS A 100 10.06 -14.48 7.32
C LYS A 100 8.67 -14.99 6.95
N ALA A 101 7.62 -14.22 7.22
CA ALA A 101 6.25 -14.61 6.89
C ALA A 101 6.01 -14.75 5.37
N ALA A 102 6.63 -13.87 4.58
CA ALA A 102 6.59 -13.89 3.12
C ALA A 102 7.52 -14.93 2.49
N LYS A 103 8.34 -15.64 3.29
CA LYS A 103 9.44 -16.48 2.81
C LYS A 103 10.39 -15.75 1.85
N MET A 104 10.50 -14.43 2.00
CA MET A 104 11.26 -13.57 1.11
C MET A 104 12.75 -13.75 1.31
N GLN A 105 13.48 -13.90 0.22
CA GLN A 105 14.93 -14.04 0.28
C GLN A 105 15.58 -12.69 0.66
N PRO A 106 16.66 -12.69 1.47
CA PRO A 106 17.36 -11.45 1.84
C PRO A 106 17.82 -10.62 0.63
N ALA A 107 18.26 -11.29 -0.45
CA ALA A 107 18.67 -10.61 -1.68
C ALA A 107 17.51 -9.84 -2.33
N ILE A 108 16.31 -10.42 -2.39
CA ILE A 108 15.11 -9.75 -2.94
C ILE A 108 14.76 -8.53 -2.09
N TRP A 109 14.76 -8.66 -0.76
CA TRP A 109 14.53 -7.52 0.12
C TRP A 109 15.56 -6.40 -0.09
N ASN A 110 16.84 -6.74 -0.21
CA ASN A 110 17.90 -5.75 -0.41
C ASN A 110 17.73 -4.99 -1.73
N VAL A 111 17.32 -5.69 -2.80
CA VAL A 111 16.99 -5.06 -4.09
C VAL A 111 15.79 -4.12 -3.94
N LEU A 112 14.69 -4.59 -3.35
CA LEU A 112 13.49 -3.78 -3.12
C LEU A 112 13.82 -2.52 -2.29
N ALA A 113 14.51 -2.69 -1.16
CA ALA A 113 14.90 -1.60 -0.28
C ALA A 113 15.84 -0.60 -0.97
N SER A 114 16.78 -1.07 -1.79
CA SER A 114 17.69 -0.21 -2.56
C SER A 114 16.93 0.62 -3.59
N VAL A 115 16.05 -0.02 -4.38
CA VAL A 115 15.20 0.68 -5.36
C VAL A 115 14.28 1.67 -4.67
N GLY A 116 13.65 1.27 -3.56
CA GLY A 116 12.77 2.15 -2.78
C GLY A 116 13.49 3.39 -2.27
N LYS A 117 14.68 3.23 -1.68
CA LYS A 117 15.51 4.37 -1.23
C LYS A 117 15.85 5.32 -2.38
N ARG A 118 16.20 4.78 -3.57
CA ARG A 118 16.45 5.61 -4.77
C ARG A 118 15.22 6.40 -5.22
N LEU A 119 14.01 5.89 -4.94
CA LEU A 119 12.74 6.57 -5.17
C LEU A 119 12.32 7.50 -4.02
N GLY A 120 13.15 7.64 -2.97
CA GLY A 120 12.86 8.47 -1.80
C GLY A 120 12.01 7.79 -0.72
N ALA A 121 11.74 6.49 -0.84
CA ALA A 121 11.01 5.74 0.18
C ALA A 121 11.90 5.33 1.36
N SER A 122 11.27 5.15 2.53
CA SER A 122 11.92 4.59 3.71
C SER A 122 11.43 3.15 3.96
N PRO A 123 12.28 2.12 3.77
CA PRO A 123 11.90 0.74 4.05
C PRO A 123 11.52 0.46 5.52
N ALA A 124 11.87 1.35 6.45
CA ALA A 124 11.43 1.26 7.85
C ALA A 124 9.95 1.60 8.03
N GLU A 125 9.36 2.33 7.06
CA GLU A 125 7.94 2.64 7.02
C GLU A 125 7.13 1.54 6.35
N TRP A 126 7.77 0.49 5.81
CA TRP A 126 7.09 -0.58 5.09
C TRP A 126 6.52 -1.64 6.01
N TRP A 127 5.23 -1.90 5.81
CA TRP A 127 4.47 -2.94 6.46
C TRP A 127 3.83 -3.85 5.42
N GLY A 128 3.44 -5.04 5.84
CA GLY A 128 2.85 -5.99 4.92
C GLY A 128 1.89 -6.97 5.59
N TYR A 129 0.94 -7.43 4.79
CA TYR A 129 0.04 -8.53 5.11
C TYR A 129 0.27 -9.67 4.10
N VAL A 130 0.44 -10.89 4.59
CA VAL A 130 0.71 -12.06 3.73
C VAL A 130 -0.59 -12.83 3.49
N GLY A 131 -1.09 -12.77 2.26
CA GLY A 131 -2.40 -13.33 1.89
C GLY A 131 -3.42 -12.25 1.53
N ALA A 132 -4.71 -12.59 1.56
CA ALA A 132 -5.80 -11.67 1.24
C ALA A 132 -6.39 -11.05 2.51
N LEU A 133 -6.77 -9.77 2.44
CA LEU A 133 -7.30 -8.99 3.56
C LEU A 133 -8.75 -8.55 3.26
N MET A 134 -9.68 -8.80 4.18
CA MET A 134 -11.07 -8.35 4.05
C MET A 134 -11.18 -6.83 4.26
N LEU A 135 -12.11 -6.19 3.56
CA LEU A 135 -12.28 -4.72 3.56
C LEU A 135 -13.09 -4.17 4.73
N ASP A 136 -13.83 -4.99 5.44
CA ASP A 136 -14.60 -4.59 6.62
C ASP A 136 -13.73 -4.00 7.75
N ASP A 137 -12.44 -4.33 7.75
CA ASP A 137 -11.47 -3.92 8.76
C ASP A 137 -10.49 -2.83 8.29
N VAL A 138 -10.77 -2.09 7.21
CA VAL A 138 -9.90 -1.01 6.72
C VAL A 138 -10.62 0.33 6.64
N THR A 139 -9.89 1.39 6.95
CA THR A 139 -10.33 2.77 6.67
C THR A 139 -10.05 3.09 5.22
N VAL A 140 -10.91 3.83 4.54
CA VAL A 140 -10.67 4.29 3.17
C VAL A 140 -10.51 5.80 3.16
N GLU A 141 -9.50 6.29 2.46
CA GLU A 141 -9.36 7.70 2.13
C GLU A 141 -9.13 7.87 0.64
N MET A 142 -9.73 8.90 0.09
CA MET A 142 -9.55 9.29 -1.30
C MET A 142 -8.78 10.60 -1.34
N MET A 143 -7.91 10.70 -2.33
CA MET A 143 -7.25 11.96 -2.64
C MET A 143 -8.26 12.90 -3.31
N ASN A 144 -8.23 14.18 -2.95
CA ASN A 144 -9.03 15.23 -3.61
C ASN A 144 -8.18 16.00 -4.63
N ASP A 145 -8.80 16.98 -5.32
CA ASP A 145 -8.16 17.79 -6.36
C ASP A 145 -6.93 18.57 -5.87
N ASP A 146 -6.91 18.95 -4.58
CA ASP A 146 -5.80 19.62 -3.90
C ASP A 146 -4.67 18.66 -3.50
N LEU A 147 -4.76 17.38 -3.91
CA LEU A 147 -3.83 16.30 -3.57
C LEU A 147 -3.71 16.04 -2.05
N THR A 148 -4.80 16.28 -1.33
CA THR A 148 -4.92 15.99 0.10
C THR A 148 -5.88 14.82 0.35
N TRP A 149 -5.74 14.16 1.49
CA TRP A 149 -6.54 12.97 1.83
C TRP A 149 -7.83 13.36 2.53
N SER A 150 -8.94 12.81 2.05
CA SER A 150 -10.27 12.95 2.66
C SER A 150 -10.82 11.57 3.00
N SER A 151 -11.28 11.39 4.24
CA SER A 151 -11.89 10.12 4.64
C SER A 151 -13.15 9.86 3.82
N HIS A 152 -13.30 8.61 3.37
CA HIS A 152 -14.46 8.16 2.61
C HIS A 152 -15.12 7.01 3.36
N ASP A 153 -16.43 7.09 3.57
CA ASP A 153 -17.16 5.97 4.16
C ASP A 153 -17.20 4.81 3.14
N ALA A 154 -16.60 3.68 3.49
CA ALA A 154 -16.58 2.50 2.63
C ALA A 154 -17.98 1.88 2.44
N ARG A 155 -18.99 2.32 3.22
CA ARG A 155 -20.33 1.72 3.29
C ARG A 155 -21.38 2.35 2.37
N VAL A 156 -21.05 3.34 1.55
CA VAL A 156 -22.04 4.02 0.70
C VAL A 156 -21.73 3.80 -0.78
N PHE A 157 -22.20 2.68 -1.33
CA PHE A 157 -22.60 2.55 -2.74
C PHE A 157 -23.68 1.45 -2.83
N VAL A 158 -24.93 1.87 -3.05
CA VAL A 158 -26.05 1.01 -3.48
C VAL A 158 -26.04 0.98 -5.00
#